data_AF-A0A0C2V522-F1
#
_entry.id   AF-A0A0C2V522-F1
#
_cell.length_a   1.000
_cell.length_b   1.000
_cell.length_c   1.000
_cell.angle_alpha   90.00
_cell.angle_beta   90.00
_cell.angle_gamma   90.00
#
_symmetry.space_group_name_H-M   'P 1'
#
loop_
_entity.id
_entity.type
_entity.pdbx_description
1 polymer ?
#
loop_
_entity_poly.entity_id
_entity_poly.type
_entity_poly.pdbx_seq_one_letter_code
_entity_poly.pdbx_strand_id
1 'polypeptide(L)'
;MASMNTTPTIAVLILSTATSALAADTPPSIRVIGQQVYTVDQRGNTTGTIRELSPGNWHVLDQKGMTVRTIQTPPGCQPFLPCQGR
;
A
#
# COMPACT_ATOMS: atom_id res chain seq x y z
N MET A 1 -38.23 39.32 39.75
CA MET A 1 -37.42 38.09 39.85
C MET A 1 -37.71 37.27 38.60
N ALA A 2 -36.85 37.35 37.58
CA ALA A 2 -37.01 36.60 36.34
C ALA A 2 -35.80 35.67 36.21
N SER A 3 -36.07 34.37 36.34
CA SER A 3 -35.08 33.29 36.23
C SER A 3 -34.71 33.13 34.75
N MET A 4 -33.44 33.37 34.41
CA MET A 4 -32.92 33.22 33.04
C MET A 4 -32.46 31.79 32.79
N ASN A 5 -33.08 31.19 31.78
CA ASN A 5 -32.82 29.93 31.09
C ASN A 5 -31.40 29.36 31.22
N THR A 6 -31.31 28.15 31.77
CA THR A 6 -30.18 27.22 31.56
C THR A 6 -30.33 26.50 30.23
N THR A 7 -29.51 26.86 29.26
CA THR A 7 -29.34 26.15 27.98
C THR A 7 -28.53 24.86 28.20
N PRO A 8 -28.98 23.67 27.76
CA PRO A 8 -28.15 22.48 27.81
C PRO A 8 -27.11 22.50 26.69
N THR A 9 -25.83 22.53 27.06
CA THR A 9 -24.69 22.39 26.14
C THR A 9 -24.70 20.99 25.51
N ILE A 10 -25.08 20.90 24.24
CA ILE A 10 -24.99 19.65 23.47
C ILE A 10 -23.52 19.40 23.12
N ALA A 11 -22.89 18.45 23.80
CA ALA A 11 -21.57 17.96 23.43
C ALA A 11 -21.68 17.14 22.14
N VAL A 12 -21.29 17.74 21.01
CA VAL A 12 -21.16 17.03 19.74
C VAL A 12 -19.90 16.19 19.80
N LEU A 13 -20.06 14.89 20.07
CA LEU A 13 -19.01 13.89 19.90
C LEU A 13 -18.72 13.76 18.39
N ILE A 14 -17.67 14.43 17.93
CA ILE A 14 -17.19 14.29 16.55
C ILE A 14 -16.59 12.88 16.43
N LEU A 15 -17.41 11.96 15.94
CA LEU A 15 -16.98 10.62 15.56
C LEU A 15 -15.95 10.79 14.44
N SER A 16 -14.67 10.71 14.82
CA SER A 16 -13.54 10.80 13.89
C SER A 16 -13.62 9.57 12.98
N THR A 17 -14.25 9.74 11.82
CA THR A 17 -14.31 8.73 10.78
C THR A 17 -12.88 8.41 10.39
N ALA A 18 -12.44 7.19 10.70
CA ALA A 18 -11.25 6.59 10.11
C ALA A 18 -11.54 6.34 8.62
N THR A 19 -11.50 7.39 7.81
CA THR A 19 -11.46 7.33 6.35
C THR A 19 -10.08 6.83 5.96
N SER A 20 -9.89 5.52 6.02
CA SER A 20 -8.69 4.85 5.52
C SER A 20 -9.09 3.54 4.86
N ALA A 21 -10.15 3.56 4.05
CA ALA A 21 -10.62 2.38 3.33
C ALA A 21 -11.03 2.68 1.88
N LEU A 22 -10.49 3.75 1.30
CA LEU A 22 -10.41 3.87 -0.15
C LEU A 22 -8.97 3.54 -0.51
N ALA A 23 -8.67 2.25 -0.58
CA ALA A 23 -7.52 1.78 -1.34
C ALA A 23 -7.78 2.24 -2.77
N ALA A 24 -7.31 3.43 -3.11
CA ALA A 24 -7.25 3.87 -4.49
C ALA A 24 -6.52 2.77 -5.24
N ASP A 25 -7.17 2.24 -6.28
CA ASP A 25 -6.63 1.27 -7.24
C ASP A 25 -5.54 1.93 -8.11
N THR A 26 -4.70 2.74 -7.48
CA THR A 26 -3.51 3.32 -8.07
C THR A 26 -2.45 2.24 -8.05
N PRO A 27 -1.83 1.92 -9.21
CA PRO A 27 -0.75 0.96 -9.25
C PRO A 27 0.36 1.42 -8.28
N PRO A 28 0.88 0.52 -7.43
CA PRO A 28 1.95 0.87 -6.53
C PRO A 28 3.17 1.32 -7.34
N SER A 29 3.82 2.38 -6.87
CA SER A 29 5.10 2.78 -7.44
C SER A 29 6.17 1.77 -7.04
N ILE A 30 7.22 1.65 -7.84
CA ILE A 30 8.27 0.65 -7.63
C ILE A 30 9.61 1.36 -7.42
N ARG A 31 10.36 0.91 -6.41
CA ARG A 31 11.73 1.36 -6.15
C ARG A 31 12.66 0.15 -6.20
N VAL A 32 13.74 0.27 -6.97
CA VAL A 32 14.78 -0.76 -7.06
C VAL A 32 16.01 -0.27 -6.29
N ILE A 33 16.51 -1.08 -5.36
CA ILE A 33 17.73 -0.81 -4.59
C ILE A 33 18.62 -2.04 -4.69
N GLY A 34 19.74 -1.92 -5.41
CA GLY A 34 20.59 -3.07 -5.73
C GLY A 34 19.80 -4.13 -6.51
N GLN A 35 19.69 -5.33 -5.94
CA GLN A 35 18.94 -6.46 -6.52
C GLN A 35 17.51 -6.59 -5.94
N GLN A 36 17.10 -5.69 -5.05
CA GLN A 36 15.81 -5.77 -4.36
C GLN A 36 14.80 -4.79 -4.96
N VAL A 37 13.56 -5.25 -5.08
CA VAL A 37 12.44 -4.47 -5.63
C VAL A 37 11.42 -4.22 -4.53
N TYR A 38 11.03 -2.97 -4.34
CA TYR A 38 10.10 -2.53 -3.31
C TYR A 38 8.87 -1.88 -3.93
N THR A 39 7.70 -2.10 -3.35
CA THR A 39 6.53 -1.27 -3.63
C THR A 39 6.56 -0.06 -2.72
N VAL A 40 6.23 1.11 -3.25
CA VAL A 40 6.17 2.36 -2.48
C VAL A 40 4.83 3.08 -2.69
N ASP A 41 4.39 3.79 -1.66
CA ASP A 41 3.22 4.67 -1.74
C ASP A 41 3.53 5.97 -2.51
N GLN A 42 2.50 6.80 -2.69
CA GLN A 42 2.64 8.11 -3.37
C GLN A 42 3.56 9.10 -2.64
N ARG A 43 3.85 8.86 -1.35
CA ARG A 43 4.78 9.66 -0.53
C ARG A 43 6.20 9.10 -0.58
N GLY A 44 6.41 7.98 -1.27
CA GLY A 44 7.69 7.31 -1.41
C GLY A 44 8.05 6.35 -0.27
N ASN A 45 7.13 6.08 0.66
CA ASN A 45 7.34 5.12 1.75
C ASN A 45 7.23 3.69 1.22
N THR A 46 8.07 2.79 1.73
CA THR A 46 8.01 1.38 1.37
C THR A 46 6.76 0.72 1.94
N THR A 47 5.93 0.14 1.08
CA THR A 47 4.70 -0.58 1.43
C THR A 47 4.82 -2.10 1.32
N GLY A 48 5.92 -2.59 0.75
CA GLY A 48 6.11 -4.00 0.48
C GLY A 48 7.37 -4.30 -0.32
N THR A 49 7.56 -5.58 -0.62
CA THR A 49 8.70 -6.10 -1.36
C THR A 49 8.25 -7.05 -2.46
N ILE A 50 8.96 -7.06 -3.57
CA ILE A 50 8.74 -8.00 -4.67
C ILE A 50 9.94 -8.94 -4.72
N ARG A 51 9.69 -10.25 -4.60
CA ARG A 51 10.73 -11.28 -4.60
C ARG A 51 10.41 -12.41 -5.55
N GLU A 52 11.43 -12.95 -6.21
CA GLU A 52 11.30 -14.18 -6.97
C GLU A 52 11.33 -15.38 -6.02
N LEU A 53 10.34 -16.26 -6.12
CA LEU A 53 10.31 -17.52 -5.35
C LEU A 53 10.77 -18.72 -6.17
N SER A 54 10.45 -18.72 -7.45
CA SER A 54 10.94 -19.68 -8.44
C SER A 54 11.11 -18.95 -9.76
N PRO A 55 11.91 -19.45 -10.72
CA PRO A 55 12.15 -18.76 -11.98
C PRO A 55 10.86 -18.30 -12.67
N GLY A 56 10.71 -17.00 -12.88
CA GLY A 56 9.52 -16.39 -13.49
C GLY A 56 8.31 -16.24 -12.56
N ASN A 57 8.41 -16.63 -11.29
CA ASN A 57 7.33 -16.50 -10.30
C ASN A 57 7.73 -15.53 -9.20
N TRP A 58 7.10 -14.36 -9.23
CA TRP A 58 7.39 -13.24 -8.34
C TRP A 58 6.22 -13.00 -7.39
N HIS A 59 6.53 -12.86 -6.11
CA HIS A 59 5.56 -12.57 -5.08
C HIS A 59 5.72 -11.12 -4.61
N VAL A 60 4.63 -10.38 -4.63
CA VAL A 60 4.51 -9.08 -3.97
C VAL A 60 4.05 -9.36 -2.55
N LEU A 61 4.90 -9.00 -1.59
CA LEU A 61 4.66 -9.15 -0.17
C LEU A 61 4.33 -7.79 0.43
N ASP A 62 3.37 -7.75 1.35
CA ASP A 62 3.16 -6.57 2.20
C ASP A 62 4.26 -6.44 3.29
N GLN A 63 4.16 -5.40 4.11
CA GLN A 63 5.08 -5.18 5.24
C GLN A 63 5.03 -6.29 6.30
N LYS A 64 3.98 -7.11 6.33
CA LYS A 64 3.84 -8.25 7.25
C LYS A 64 4.39 -9.55 6.65
N GLY A 65 4.90 -9.51 5.40
CA GLY A 65 5.40 -10.67 4.69
C GLY A 65 4.31 -11.54 4.07
N MET A 66 3.06 -11.09 4.04
CA MET A 66 1.97 -11.81 3.38
C MET A 66 1.99 -11.55 1.88
N THR A 67 1.81 -12.59 1.08
CA THR A 67 1.65 -12.43 -0.38
C THR A 67 0.32 -11.74 -0.67
N VAL A 68 0.39 -10.54 -1.23
CA VAL A 68 -0.78 -9.78 -1.68
C VAL A 68 -1.04 -9.97 -3.17
N ARG A 69 0.00 -10.33 -3.94
CA ARG A 69 -0.11 -10.57 -5.37
C ARG A 69 1.01 -11.47 -5.87
N THR A 70 0.73 -12.23 -6.92
CA THR A 70 1.71 -12.99 -7.68
C THR A 70 1.84 -12.40 -9.08
N ILE A 71 3.06 -12.37 -9.61
CA ILE A 71 3.39 -11.88 -10.94
C ILE A 71 4.14 -13.01 -11.65
N GLN A 72 3.64 -13.40 -12.82
CA GLN A 72 4.28 -14.40 -13.66
C GLN A 72 4.98 -13.69 -14.82
N THR A 73 6.25 -14.00 -14.99
CA THR A 73 7.09 -13.56 -16.11
C THR A 73 7.75 -14.77 -16.75
N PRO A 74 8.22 -14.67 -18.01
CA PRO A 74 9.08 -15.70 -18.57
C PRO A 74 10.32 -15.94 -17.68
N PRO A 75 10.83 -17.19 -17.60
CA PRO A 75 12.04 -17.48 -16.81
C PRO A 75 13.20 -16.58 -17.22
N GLY A 76 13.87 -15.97 -16.24
CA GLY A 76 14.98 -15.04 -16.46
C GLY A 76 14.57 -13.58 -16.69
N CYS A 77 13.26 -13.28 -16.71
CA CYS A 77 12.77 -11.91 -16.77
C CYS A 77 12.35 -11.39 -15.38
N GLN A 78 12.77 -10.18 -15.06
CA GLN A 78 12.30 -9.46 -13.89
C GLN A 78 10.98 -8.72 -14.22
N PRO A 79 10.03 -8.64 -13.28
CA PRO A 79 8.83 -7.87 -13.49
C PRO A 79 9.19 -6.38 -13.56
N PHE A 80 8.48 -5.63 -14.39
CA PHE A 80 8.64 -4.18 -14.56
C PHE A 80 9.97 -3.71 -15.16
N LEU A 81 10.85 -4.64 -15.54
CA LEU A 81 12.02 -4.39 -16.36
C LEU A 81 11.85 -5.13 -17.69
N PRO A 82 12.33 -4.56 -18.81
CA PRO A 82 12.33 -5.30 -20.06
C PRO A 82 13.16 -6.58 -19.89
N CYS A 83 12.65 -7.70 -20.39
CA CYS A 83 13.42 -8.93 -20.52
C CYS A 83 14.70 -8.61 -21.29
N GLN A 84 15.85 -8.61 -20.62
CA GLN A 84 17.12 -8.54 -21.31
C GLN A 84 17.32 -9.88 -22.02
N GLY A 85 16.86 -9.95 -23.27
CA GLY A 85 17.19 -11.04 -24.17
C GLY A 85 18.71 -11.17 -24.23
N ARG A 86 19.19 -12.38 -23.96
CA ARG A 86 20.58 -12.76 -24.28
C ARG A 86 20.78 -12.77 -25.78
#